data_AF-A0A1S8WJM5-F1
#
_entry.id   AF-A0A1S8WJM5-F1
#
_cell.length_a   1.000
_cell.length_b   1.000
_cell.length_c   1.000
_cell.angle_alpha   90.00
_cell.angle_beta   90.00
_cell.angle_gamma   90.00
#
_symmetry.space_group_name_H-M   'P 1'
#
loop_
_entity.id
_entity.type
_entity.pdbx_description
1 polymer ?
#
loop_
_entity_poly.entity_id
_entity_poly.type
_entity_poly.pdbx_seq_one_letter_code
_entity_poly.pdbx_strand_id
1 'polypeptide(L)'
;DYLTGFRKRKLERKKKAREAAEARLAEEIKAIKTKYKEAARARLAGIKMPDFGDADLDTVCSREEQIIGDHSVIFEQIDISNSHYFVGKN
;
A
#
# COMPACT_ATOMS: atom_id res chain seq x y z
N ASP A 1 -38.92 10.13 -45.98
CA ASP A 1 -39.17 9.27 -44.80
C ASP A 1 -39.08 7.76 -45.02
N TYR A 2 -39.55 7.19 -46.14
CA TYR A 2 -39.49 5.74 -46.36
C TYR A 2 -38.06 5.14 -46.50
N LEU A 3 -37.10 5.87 -47.10
CA LEU A 3 -35.69 5.42 -47.21
C LEU A 3 -34.80 5.82 -46.02
N THR A 4 -35.11 6.93 -45.35
CA THR A 4 -34.34 7.43 -44.20
C THR A 4 -34.68 6.70 -42.90
N GLY A 5 -35.89 6.17 -42.75
CA GLY A 5 -36.33 5.44 -41.57
C GLY A 5 -35.60 4.10 -41.35
N PHE A 6 -35.28 3.36 -42.42
CA PHE A 6 -34.56 2.09 -42.29
C PHE A 6 -33.12 2.30 -41.80
N ARG A 7 -32.40 3.27 -42.37
CA ARG A 7 -31.04 3.64 -41.92
C ARG A 7 -31.06 4.09 -40.46
N LYS A 8 -32.03 4.94 -40.07
CA LYS A 8 -32.22 5.35 -38.68
C LYS A 8 -32.44 4.15 -37.76
N ARG A 9 -33.40 3.26 -38.06
CA ARG A 9 -33.67 2.06 -37.25
C ARG A 9 -32.49 1.07 -37.18
N LYS A 10 -31.68 0.98 -38.23
CA LYS A 10 -30.47 0.14 -38.24
C LYS A 10 -29.38 0.73 -37.33
N LEU A 11 -29.19 2.05 -37.38
CA LEU A 11 -28.27 2.76 -36.49
C LEU A 11 -28.71 2.66 -35.02
N GLU A 12 -30.00 2.85 -34.72
CA GLU A 12 -30.55 2.68 -33.37
C GLU A 12 -30.32 1.27 -32.82
N ARG A 13 -30.58 0.23 -33.64
CA ARG A 13 -30.29 -1.16 -33.26
C ARG A 13 -28.80 -1.40 -32.98
N LYS A 14 -27.92 -0.85 -33.83
CA LYS A 14 -26.47 -0.97 -33.65
C LYS A 14 -26.01 -0.25 -32.38
N LYS A 15 -26.56 0.94 -32.11
CA LYS A 15 -26.26 1.73 -30.91
C LYS A 15 -26.69 1.00 -29.64
N LYS A 16 -27.92 0.48 -29.61
CA LYS A 16 -28.45 -0.30 -28.48
C LYS A 16 -27.62 -1.57 -28.22
N ALA A 17 -27.19 -2.26 -29.28
CA ALA A 17 -26.31 -3.43 -29.14
C ALA A 17 -24.93 -3.04 -28.57
N ARG A 18 -24.38 -1.90 -28.99
CA ARG A 18 -23.11 -1.38 -28.48
C ARG A 18 -23.21 -0.99 -27.00
N GLU A 19 -24.25 -0.26 -26.63
CA GLU A 19 -24.52 0.13 -25.24
C GLU A 19 -24.70 -1.09 -24.33
N ALA A 20 -25.42 -2.13 -24.80
CA ALA A 20 -25.57 -3.37 -24.05
C ALA A 20 -24.24 -4.14 -23.88
N ALA A 21 -23.38 -4.13 -24.89
CA ALA A 21 -22.05 -4.73 -24.79
C ALA A 21 -21.12 -3.94 -23.85
N GLU A 22 -21.12 -2.60 -23.94
CA GLU A 22 -20.37 -1.72 -23.05
C GLU A 22 -20.81 -1.88 -21.60
N ALA A 23 -22.11 -2.02 -21.32
CA ALA A 23 -22.64 -2.26 -19.98
C ALA A 23 -22.13 -3.58 -19.40
N ARG A 24 -22.16 -4.67 -20.19
CA ARG A 24 -21.63 -5.98 -19.75
C ARG A 24 -20.13 -5.91 -19.45
N LEU A 25 -19.35 -5.26 -20.32
CA LEU A 25 -17.92 -5.08 -20.10
C LEU A 25 -17.65 -4.26 -18.82
N ALA A 26 -18.45 -3.22 -18.55
CA ALA A 26 -18.30 -2.43 -17.34
C ALA A 26 -18.59 -3.25 -16.06
N GLU A 27 -19.58 -4.14 -16.08
CA GLU A 27 -19.87 -5.08 -14.99
C GLU A 27 -18.74 -6.08 -14.79
N GLU A 28 -18.21 -6.66 -15.86
CA GLU A 28 -17.06 -7.59 -15.81
C GLU A 28 -15.82 -6.91 -15.21
N ILE A 29 -15.51 -5.68 -15.63
CA ILE A 29 -14.40 -4.90 -15.07
C ILE A 29 -14.60 -4.66 -13.57
N LYS A 30 -15.82 -4.32 -13.14
CA LYS A 30 -16.12 -4.15 -11.70
C LYS A 30 -15.94 -5.46 -10.93
N ALA A 31 -16.40 -6.59 -11.48
CA ALA A 31 -16.23 -7.90 -10.87
C ALA A 31 -14.75 -8.31 -10.77
N ILE A 32 -13.94 -7.97 -11.77
CA ILE A 32 -12.49 -8.22 -11.73
C ILE A 32 -11.82 -7.36 -10.66
N LYS A 33 -12.11 -6.04 -10.64
CA LYS A 33 -11.53 -5.11 -9.66
C LYS A 33 -11.86 -5.51 -8.21
N THR A 34 -13.09 -5.94 -7.95
CA THR A 34 -13.51 -6.40 -6.62
C THR A 34 -12.75 -7.66 -6.20
N LYS A 35 -12.65 -8.67 -7.07
CA LYS A 35 -11.82 -9.86 -6.84
C LYS A 35 -10.35 -9.53 -6.52
N TYR A 36 -9.73 -8.63 -7.29
CA TYR A 36 -8.35 -8.21 -7.00
C TYR A 36 -8.21 -7.49 -5.67
N LYS A 37 -9.17 -6.62 -5.32
CA LYS A 37 -9.17 -5.89 -4.05
C LYS A 37 -9.31 -6.85 -2.86
N GLU A 38 -10.18 -7.84 -2.97
CA GLU A 38 -10.36 -8.88 -1.95
C GLU A 38 -9.11 -9.75 -1.81
N ALA A 39 -8.53 -10.19 -2.92
CA ALA A 39 -7.27 -10.96 -2.91
C ALA A 39 -6.12 -10.16 -2.29
N ALA A 40 -6.01 -8.87 -2.60
CA ALA A 40 -5.00 -7.99 -2.00
C ALA A 40 -5.22 -7.83 -0.48
N ARG A 41 -6.46 -7.65 -0.03
CA ARG A 41 -6.80 -7.60 1.40
C ARG A 41 -6.45 -8.89 2.12
N ALA A 42 -6.75 -10.05 1.51
CA ALA A 42 -6.40 -11.35 2.08
C ALA A 42 -4.88 -11.51 2.21
N ARG A 43 -4.10 -11.07 1.20
CA ARG A 43 -2.63 -11.06 1.27
C ARG A 43 -2.12 -10.15 2.38
N LEU A 44 -2.65 -8.93 2.49
CA LEU A 44 -2.26 -7.98 3.53
C LEU A 44 -2.60 -8.49 4.94
N ALA A 45 -3.75 -9.13 5.13
CA ALA A 45 -4.13 -9.74 6.40
C ALA A 45 -3.17 -10.88 6.83
N GLY A 46 -2.55 -11.56 5.86
CA GLY A 46 -1.53 -12.59 6.12
C GLY A 46 -0.14 -12.03 6.38
N ILE A 47 0.10 -10.74 6.12
CA ILE A 47 1.38 -10.09 6.41
C ILE A 47 1.33 -9.65 7.87
N LYS A 48 2.05 -10.36 8.74
CA LYS A 48 2.42 -9.84 10.04
C LYS A 48 3.48 -8.78 9.81
N MET A 49 3.17 -7.53 10.14
CA MET A 49 4.19 -6.50 10.24
C MET A 49 5.21 -6.95 11.29
N PRO A 50 6.52 -6.72 11.07
CA PRO A 50 7.49 -6.89 12.15
C PRO A 50 7.01 -6.08 13.35
N ASP A 51 6.99 -6.70 14.53
CA ASP A 51 6.75 -5.98 15.77
C ASP A 51 7.92 -5.01 15.98
N PHE A 52 7.77 -3.78 15.50
CA PHE A 52 8.60 -2.64 15.89
C PHE A 52 8.14 -2.15 17.27
N GLY A 53 7.97 -3.07 18.21
CA GLY A 53 7.75 -2.72 19.61
C GLY A 53 8.99 -1.99 20.12
N ASP A 54 8.80 -1.07 21.05
CA ASP A 54 9.78 -0.11 21.61
C ASP A 54 11.11 -0.71 22.10
N ALA A 55 11.31 -2.03 22.02
CA ALA A 55 12.53 -2.75 22.36
C ALA A 55 13.72 -2.44 21.44
N ASP A 56 13.50 -2.02 20.19
CA ASP A 56 14.60 -1.65 19.26
C ASP A 56 15.16 -0.23 19.51
N LEU A 57 14.54 0.55 20.41
CA LEU A 57 14.97 1.91 20.74
C LEU A 57 15.83 2.01 22.00
N ASP A 58 15.86 0.97 22.86
CA ASP A 58 16.72 0.87 24.05
C ASP A 58 18.15 0.43 23.69
N THR A 59 18.80 1.16 22.78
CA THR A 59 20.20 0.91 22.40
C THR A 59 21.20 1.58 23.34
N VAL A 60 20.74 2.48 24.23
CA VAL A 60 21.58 3.22 25.18
C VAL A 60 21.58 2.49 26.53
N CYS A 61 22.70 1.86 26.87
CA CYS A 61 22.87 1.10 28.11
C CYS A 61 23.20 1.97 29.31
N SER A 62 23.85 3.12 29.10
CA SER A 62 24.16 4.08 30.16
C SER A 62 24.43 5.46 29.57
N ARG A 63 24.11 6.50 30.34
CA ARG A 63 24.37 7.91 30.01
C ARG A 63 25.03 8.60 31.18
N GLU A 64 26.23 9.11 30.98
CA GLU A 64 26.99 9.85 31.98
C GLU A 64 27.18 11.29 31.51
N GLU A 65 26.75 12.24 32.33
CA GLU A 65 27.01 13.65 32.08
C GLU A 65 28.17 14.11 32.95
N GLN A 66 29.21 14.63 32.32
CA GLN A 66 30.35 15.24 33.01
C GLN A 66 30.52 16.68 32.56
N ILE A 67 30.69 17.56 33.54
CA ILE A 67 30.99 18.97 33.30
C ILE A 67 32.50 19.11 33.31
N ILE A 68 33.09 19.40 32.14
CA ILE A 68 34.52 19.62 31.98
C ILE A 68 34.72 21.11 31.68
N GLY A 69 35.17 21.86 32.68
CA GLY A 69 35.33 23.31 32.56
C GLY A 69 33.98 24.02 32.36
N ASP A 70 33.86 24.81 31.30
CA ASP A 70 32.65 25.59 30.99
C ASP A 70 31.64 24.83 30.12
N HIS A 71 31.88 23.55 29.79
CA HIS A 71 31.06 22.79 28.85
C HIS A 71 30.51 21.51 29.50
N SER A 72 29.23 21.24 29.29
CA SER A 72 28.62 19.95 29.62
C SER A 72 28.80 18.99 28.46
N VAL A 73 29.36 17.82 28.74
CA VAL A 73 29.54 16.74 27.77
C VAL A 73 28.77 15.52 28.27
N ILE A 74 28.04 14.90 27.35
CA ILE A 74 27.22 13.72 27.60
C ILE A 74 27.89 12.54 26.89
N PHE A 75 28.24 11.51 27.66
CA PHE A 75 28.73 10.23 27.16
C PHE A 75 27.58 9.23 27.15
N GLU A 76 27.27 8.67 25.99
CA GLU A 76 26.25 7.62 25.82
C GLU A 76 26.95 6.31 25.44
N GLN A 77 26.74 5.26 26.24
CA GLN A 77 27.24 3.92 25.95
C GLN A 77 26.17 3.14 25.19
N ILE A 78 26.48 2.79 23.95
CA ILE A 78 25.55 2.10 23.05
C ILE A 78 25.94 0.62 22.92
N ASP A 79 24.98 -0.29 23.10
CA ASP A 79 25.18 -1.70 22.79
C ASP A 79 24.92 -1.96 21.31
N ILE A 80 26.02 -2.11 20.57
CA ILE A 80 26.03 -2.28 19.12
C ILE A 80 25.42 -3.64 18.71
N SER A 81 25.43 -4.63 19.60
CA SER A 81 24.96 -6.00 19.29
C SER A 81 23.43 -6.09 19.12
N ASN A 82 22.68 -5.19 19.79
CA ASN A 82 21.22 -5.08 19.67
C ASN A 82 20.78 -3.96 18.71
N SER A 83 21.72 -3.24 18.11
CA SER A 83 21.39 -2.11 17.24
C SER A 83 21.04 -2.57 15.81
N HIS A 84 19.77 -2.41 15.44
CA HIS A 84 19.27 -2.74 14.10
C HIS A 84 19.95 -1.95 12.97
N TYR A 85 20.60 -0.82 13.30
CA TYR A 85 21.23 0.08 12.33
C TYR A 85 22.64 -0.34 11.91
N PHE A 86 23.36 -1.12 12.71
CA PHE A 86 24.78 -1.45 12.45
C PHE A 86 24.99 -2.89 12.00
N VAL A 87 24.09 -3.81 12.37
CA VAL A 87 24.17 -5.21 11.95
C VAL A 87 23.03 -5.46 10.96
N GLY A 88 23.35 -5.32 9.66
CA GLY A 88 22.47 -5.84 8.61
C GLY A 88 22.20 -7.33 8.86
N LYS A 89 20.98 -7.80 8.56
CA LYS A 89 20.58 -9.21 8.75
C LYS A 89 21.70 -10.17 8.35
N ASN A 90 22.14 -11.02 9.29
CA ASN A 90 22.94 -12.20 8.98
C ASN A 90 22.18 -13.12 8.02
#